data_AF-A0A381VUY7-F1
#
_entry.id   AF-A0A381VUY7-F1
#
_cell.length_a   1.000
_cell.length_b   1.000
_cell.length_c   1.000
_cell.angle_alpha   90.00
_cell.angle_beta   90.00
_cell.angle_gamma   90.00
#
_symmetry.space_group_name_H-M   'P 1'
#
loop_
_entity.id
_entity.type
_entity.pdbx_description
1 polymer ?
#
loop_
_entity_poly.entity_id
_entity_poly.type
_entity_poly.pdbx_seq_one_letter_code
_entity_poly.pdbx_strand_id
1 'polypeptide(L)'
;MVADALDMELVNLASCGYGNKAIYHTIIGAMIETKNVGWVIPMWSEWQRVCPFVDVPETEPVNREPWRSFLPERIVRDAEWHDKFYKPPMINPKKKGLKYELAKVLWEKSLTSIRGGAVQSLGYMFAFQSICENMNIPHLQMQGCQPLMGKIMPQDEMNYNELARHIVDSPYVDKFKNSFIGWPVVRSLGGYSADWLLGDSDRISPEDSHPNKKGHEIIGEGICNEYNTIYS
;
A
#
# COMPACT_ATOMS: atom_id res chain seq x y z
N MET A 1 0.67 -20.90 0.12
CA MET A 1 0.15 -21.09 -1.25
C MET A 1 1.18 -20.67 -2.30
N VAL A 2 1.53 -19.38 -2.42
CA VAL A 2 2.48 -18.92 -3.45
C VAL A 2 3.88 -19.52 -3.26
N ALA A 3 4.44 -19.44 -2.05
CA ALA A 3 5.74 -20.04 -1.74
C ALA A 3 5.74 -21.56 -1.89
N ASP A 4 4.69 -22.24 -1.40
CA ASP A 4 4.52 -23.69 -1.53
C ASP A 4 4.45 -24.13 -3.01
N ALA A 5 3.76 -23.36 -3.87
CA ALA A 5 3.64 -23.65 -5.30
C ALA A 5 4.98 -23.56 -6.05
N LEU A 6 5.95 -22.84 -5.49
CA LEU A 6 7.27 -22.65 -6.06
C LEU A 6 8.38 -23.39 -5.29
N ASP A 7 8.03 -24.21 -4.30
CA ASP A 7 8.97 -24.90 -3.41
C ASP A 7 9.98 -23.93 -2.74
N MET A 8 9.49 -22.78 -2.26
CA MET A 8 10.28 -21.74 -1.60
C MET A 8 9.93 -21.58 -0.12
N GLU A 9 10.91 -21.15 0.69
CA GLU A 9 10.67 -20.71 2.06
C GLU A 9 10.06 -19.31 2.08
N LEU A 10 8.98 -19.10 2.85
CA LEU A 10 8.31 -17.81 2.97
C LEU A 10 8.91 -16.95 4.08
N VAL A 11 9.48 -15.80 3.70
CA VAL A 11 9.75 -14.68 4.62
C VAL A 11 8.61 -13.68 4.55
N ASN A 12 7.67 -13.72 5.50
CA ASN A 12 6.51 -12.85 5.51
C ASN A 12 6.80 -11.51 6.22
N LEU A 13 6.77 -10.42 5.44
CA LEU A 13 6.97 -9.05 5.92
C LEU A 13 5.67 -8.22 5.96
N ALA A 14 4.53 -8.85 5.67
CA ALA A 14 3.26 -8.15 5.55
C ALA A 14 2.79 -7.61 6.91
N SER A 15 2.29 -6.37 6.90
CA SER A 15 1.74 -5.70 8.08
C SER A 15 0.48 -4.93 7.71
N CYS A 16 -0.53 -4.98 8.58
CA CYS A 16 -1.82 -4.33 8.33
C CYS A 16 -1.66 -2.80 8.34
N GLY A 17 -2.17 -2.15 7.28
CA GLY A 17 -2.18 -0.70 7.17
C GLY A 17 -0.79 -0.07 7.02
N TYR A 18 0.19 -0.84 6.56
CA TYR A 18 1.56 -0.39 6.30
C TYR A 18 1.65 0.46 5.03
N GLY A 19 2.37 1.56 5.04
CA GLY A 19 2.47 2.46 3.88
C GLY A 19 3.71 2.26 3.03
N ASN A 20 3.67 2.81 1.82
CA ASN A 20 4.66 2.53 0.77
C ASN A 20 6.11 2.81 1.20
N LYS A 21 6.35 3.88 1.97
CA LYS A 21 7.66 4.16 2.56
C LYS A 21 8.13 3.01 3.47
N ALA A 22 7.25 2.55 4.35
CA ALA A 22 7.57 1.50 5.30
C ALA A 22 7.74 0.14 4.60
N ILE A 23 6.83 -0.20 3.67
CA ILE A 23 6.92 -1.40 2.81
C ILE A 23 8.28 -1.43 2.09
N TYR A 24 8.66 -0.32 1.45
CA TYR A 24 9.93 -0.20 0.74
C TYR A 24 11.12 -0.46 1.68
N HIS A 25 11.22 0.24 2.81
CA HIS A 25 12.35 0.08 3.71
C HIS A 25 12.44 -1.32 4.33
N THR A 26 11.31 -1.88 4.77
CA THR A 26 11.26 -3.24 5.34
C THR A 26 11.72 -4.29 4.32
N ILE A 27 11.22 -4.22 3.08
CA ILE A 27 11.57 -5.19 2.04
C ILE A 27 13.05 -5.08 1.67
N ILE A 28 13.57 -3.86 1.45
CA ILE A 28 14.99 -3.69 1.11
C ILE A 28 15.90 -4.17 2.24
N GLY A 29 15.56 -3.88 3.51
CA GLY A 29 16.31 -4.40 4.66
C GLY A 29 16.34 -5.93 4.69
N ALA A 30 15.16 -6.56 4.57
CA ALA A 30 15.06 -8.01 4.55
C ALA A 30 15.81 -8.66 3.37
N MET A 31 15.82 -8.03 2.19
CA MET A 31 16.57 -8.53 1.02
C MET A 31 18.08 -8.54 1.26
N ILE A 32 18.61 -7.64 2.09
CA ILE A 32 20.04 -7.57 2.42
C ILE A 32 20.41 -8.62 3.48
N GLU A 33 19.55 -8.84 4.46
CA GLU A 33 19.80 -9.74 5.59
C GLU A 33 19.53 -11.21 5.24
N THR A 34 18.59 -11.46 4.33
CA THR A 34 18.19 -12.81 3.95
C THR A 34 19.18 -13.39 2.94
N LYS A 35 19.68 -14.60 3.21
CA LYS A 35 20.55 -15.33 2.28
C LYS A 35 19.70 -16.06 1.25
N ASN A 36 20.21 -16.18 0.02
CA ASN A 36 19.61 -16.97 -1.07
C ASN A 36 18.17 -16.56 -1.41
N VAL A 37 17.90 -15.26 -1.53
CA VAL A 37 16.59 -14.75 -1.94
C VAL A 37 16.29 -15.19 -3.38
N GLY A 38 15.32 -16.08 -3.54
CA GLY A 38 14.89 -16.59 -4.85
C GLY A 38 13.87 -15.69 -5.57
N TRP A 39 13.05 -14.95 -4.81
CA TRP A 39 11.99 -14.10 -5.37
C TRP A 39 11.48 -13.09 -4.34
N VAL A 40 11.04 -11.90 -4.80
CA VAL A 40 10.48 -10.84 -3.93
C VAL A 40 9.20 -10.25 -4.52
N ILE A 41 8.19 -10.02 -3.68
CA ILE A 41 6.89 -9.49 -4.10
C ILE A 41 6.34 -8.45 -3.10
N PRO A 42 6.48 -7.14 -3.36
CA PRO A 42 5.70 -6.12 -2.69
C PRO A 42 4.27 -6.02 -3.23
N MET A 43 3.31 -5.92 -2.31
CA MET A 43 1.99 -5.35 -2.58
C MET A 43 1.93 -3.93 -1.99
N TRP A 44 1.82 -2.92 -2.85
CA TRP A 44 1.81 -1.51 -2.45
C TRP A 44 0.46 -1.09 -1.85
N SER A 45 0.51 -0.13 -0.92
CA SER A 45 -0.64 0.44 -0.21
C SER A 45 -1.10 1.78 -0.84
N GLU A 46 -2.06 2.46 -0.21
CA GLU A 46 -2.57 3.76 -0.65
C GLU A 46 -1.47 4.83 -0.64
N TRP A 47 -1.41 5.64 -1.69
CA TRP A 47 -0.36 6.61 -1.98
C TRP A 47 -0.45 7.85 -1.09
N GLN A 48 -1.58 8.04 -0.41
CA GLN A 48 -1.82 9.13 0.55
C GLN A 48 -1.42 8.76 1.99
N ARG A 49 -0.96 7.52 2.22
CA ARG A 49 -0.60 7.04 3.55
C ARG A 49 0.74 7.64 3.97
N VAL A 50 0.76 8.28 5.14
CA VAL A 50 1.98 8.82 5.74
C VAL A 50 2.63 7.80 6.66
N CYS A 51 3.96 7.83 6.72
CA CYS A 51 4.78 6.93 7.52
C CYS A 51 5.87 7.70 8.27
N PRO A 52 5.54 8.45 9.34
CA PRO A 52 6.55 8.87 10.31
C PRO A 52 7.24 7.65 10.93
N PHE A 53 8.49 7.85 11.35
CA PHE A 53 9.16 6.95 12.27
C PHE A 53 8.99 7.47 13.70
N VAL A 54 8.96 6.57 14.66
CA VAL A 54 8.98 6.90 16.08
C VAL A 54 10.14 6.18 16.74
N ASP A 55 10.64 6.75 17.83
CA ASP A 55 11.54 6.00 18.71
C ASP A 55 10.80 4.75 19.17
N VAL A 56 11.48 3.62 19.06
CA VAL A 56 11.02 2.34 19.60
C VAL A 56 11.74 2.20 20.94
N PRO A 57 11.05 2.40 22.07
CA PRO A 57 11.66 2.19 23.38
C PRO A 57 12.32 0.81 23.44
N GLU A 58 13.49 0.69 24.07
CA GLU A 58 14.18 -0.59 24.27
C GLU A 58 13.31 -1.65 24.99
N THR A 59 12.25 -1.20 25.66
CA THR A 59 11.27 -2.03 26.38
C THR A 59 10.15 -2.57 25.49
N GLU A 60 9.95 -2.02 24.29
CA GLU A 60 9.08 -2.60 23.29
C GLU A 60 9.79 -3.80 22.65
N PRO A 61 9.05 -4.83 22.20
CA PRO A 61 9.67 -5.98 21.55
C PRO A 61 10.60 -5.52 20.43
N VAL A 62 11.84 -6.03 20.42
CA VAL A 62 12.93 -5.70 19.48
C VAL A 62 12.48 -5.75 18.00
N ASN A 63 11.39 -6.45 17.71
CA ASN A 63 10.82 -6.62 16.38
C ASN A 63 9.76 -5.58 15.98
N ARG A 64 9.50 -4.54 16.77
CA ARG A 64 8.55 -3.49 16.38
C ARG A 64 9.26 -2.46 15.51
N GLU A 65 9.08 -2.58 14.20
CA GLU A 65 9.55 -1.59 13.23
C GLU A 65 9.15 -0.15 13.63
N PRO A 66 10.03 0.85 13.40
CA PRO A 66 9.81 2.22 13.86
C PRO A 66 8.70 2.93 13.08
N TRP A 67 8.27 2.38 11.95
CA TRP A 67 7.29 3.01 11.07
C TRP A 67 5.89 3.01 11.68
N ARG A 68 5.24 4.18 11.65
CA ARG A 68 3.84 4.35 12.04
C ARG A 68 3.05 4.84 10.85
N SER A 69 2.33 3.92 10.22
CA SER A 69 1.60 4.19 8.99
C SER A 69 0.14 4.56 9.25
N PHE A 70 -0.36 5.62 8.62
CA PHE A 70 -1.78 5.98 8.69
C PHE A 70 -2.19 6.91 7.54
N LEU A 71 -3.50 6.97 7.26
CA LEU A 71 -4.10 7.90 6.32
C LEU A 71 -4.64 9.11 7.10
N PRO A 72 -4.04 10.32 6.95
CA PRO A 72 -4.45 11.48 7.74
C PRO A 72 -5.94 11.82 7.58
N GLU A 73 -6.42 11.90 6.34
CA GLU A 73 -7.83 12.17 6.06
C GLU A 73 -8.76 11.12 6.70
N ARG A 74 -8.41 9.82 6.61
CA ARG A 74 -9.22 8.74 7.21
C ARG A 74 -9.31 8.89 8.72
N ILE A 75 -8.20 9.21 9.39
CA ILE A 75 -8.16 9.42 10.84
C ILE A 75 -9.06 10.58 11.25
N VAL A 76 -8.98 11.71 10.54
CA VAL A 76 -9.75 12.89 10.93
C VAL A 76 -11.25 12.68 10.66
N ARG A 77 -11.61 12.20 9.47
CA ARG A 77 -13.02 11.94 9.11
C ARG A 77 -13.66 10.88 10.00
N ASP A 78 -12.94 9.83 10.35
CA ASP A 78 -13.42 8.82 11.29
C ASP A 78 -13.70 9.43 12.65
N ALA A 79 -12.77 10.23 13.20
CA ALA A 79 -12.98 10.91 14.46
C ALA A 79 -14.19 11.87 14.42
N GLU A 80 -14.31 12.70 13.37
CA GLU A 80 -15.44 13.63 13.20
C GLU A 80 -16.78 12.92 13.07
N TRP A 81 -16.86 11.82 12.31
CA TRP A 81 -18.09 11.04 12.23
C TRP A 81 -18.52 10.46 13.58
N HIS A 82 -17.55 10.14 14.45
CA HIS A 82 -17.82 9.61 15.79
C HIS A 82 -18.27 10.68 16.80
N ASP A 83 -18.12 11.98 16.51
CA ASP A 83 -18.55 13.05 17.42
C ASP A 83 -20.02 12.93 17.82
N LYS A 84 -20.87 12.39 16.93
CA LYS A 84 -22.31 12.17 17.18
C LYS A 84 -22.61 11.25 18.37
N PHE A 85 -21.65 10.42 18.78
CA PHE A 85 -21.79 9.49 19.91
C PHE A 85 -21.31 10.08 21.24
N TYR A 86 -20.76 11.30 21.26
CA TYR A 86 -20.15 11.90 22.44
C TYR A 86 -20.76 13.29 22.73
N LYS A 87 -21.12 13.54 24.00
CA LYS A 87 -21.65 14.84 24.46
C LYS A 87 -20.85 15.34 25.67
N PRO A 88 -20.06 16.43 25.55
CA PRO A 88 -19.80 17.20 24.32
C PRO A 88 -18.88 16.44 23.35
N PRO A 89 -18.91 16.71 22.03
CA PRO A 89 -18.04 16.05 21.04
C PRO A 89 -16.55 16.02 21.39
N MET A 90 -16.08 17.01 22.15
CA MET A 90 -14.69 17.12 22.60
C MET A 90 -14.21 15.95 23.49
N ILE A 91 -15.12 15.18 24.10
CA ILE A 91 -14.73 14.00 24.89
C ILE A 91 -14.42 12.77 24.02
N ASN A 92 -14.66 12.86 22.71
CA ASN A 92 -14.40 11.79 21.75
C ASN A 92 -12.94 11.31 21.83
N PRO A 93 -12.67 10.07 22.25
CA PRO A 93 -11.32 9.55 22.45
C PRO A 93 -10.53 9.46 21.14
N LYS A 94 -11.19 9.38 19.97
CA LYS A 94 -10.50 9.36 18.66
C LYS A 94 -9.82 10.69 18.32
N LYS A 95 -10.22 11.79 18.98
CA LYS A 95 -9.59 13.10 18.84
C LYS A 95 -8.45 13.33 19.82
N LYS A 96 -8.13 12.35 20.67
CA LYS A 96 -7.08 12.47 21.69
C LYS A 96 -5.78 11.86 21.18
N GLY A 97 -4.68 12.57 21.42
CA GLY A 97 -3.32 12.06 21.22
C GLY A 97 -2.70 12.43 19.87
N LEU A 98 -1.39 12.23 19.81
CA LEU A 98 -0.52 12.73 18.76
C LEU A 98 -0.93 12.30 17.35
N LYS A 99 -1.46 11.08 17.19
CA LYS A 99 -1.86 10.56 15.87
C LYS A 99 -2.96 11.42 15.23
N TYR A 100 -3.98 11.80 15.99
CA TYR A 100 -5.07 12.65 15.48
C TYR A 100 -4.59 14.09 15.26
N GLU A 101 -3.83 14.63 16.21
CA GLU A 101 -3.27 15.99 16.10
C GLU A 101 -2.40 16.14 14.85
N LEU A 102 -1.50 15.18 14.61
CA LEU A 102 -0.67 15.15 13.42
C LEU A 102 -1.49 14.94 12.15
N ALA A 103 -2.44 14.00 12.15
CA ALA A 103 -3.33 13.77 11.02
C ALA A 103 -4.11 15.04 10.63
N LYS A 104 -4.60 15.77 11.63
CA LYS A 104 -5.33 17.03 11.44
C LYS A 104 -4.44 18.09 10.80
N VAL A 105 -3.22 18.30 11.31
CA VAL A 105 -2.27 19.25 10.72
C VAL A 105 -1.92 18.87 9.28
N LEU A 106 -1.61 17.60 9.03
CA LEU A 106 -1.27 17.12 7.68
C LEU A 106 -2.41 17.35 6.69
N TRP A 107 -3.65 17.08 7.11
CA TRP A 107 -4.82 17.25 6.25
C TRP A 107 -5.17 18.72 6.02
N GLU A 108 -5.31 19.52 7.08
CA GLU A 108 -5.70 20.94 6.99
C GLU A 108 -4.66 21.80 6.26
N LYS A 109 -3.38 21.39 6.29
CA LYS A 109 -2.29 22.07 5.57
C LYS A 109 -1.99 21.48 4.19
N SER A 110 -2.81 20.55 3.70
CA SER A 110 -2.64 19.91 2.38
C SER A 110 -1.28 19.21 2.19
N LEU A 111 -0.72 18.64 3.26
CA LEU A 111 0.58 17.94 3.27
C LEU A 111 0.48 16.46 2.85
N THR A 112 -0.65 16.05 2.27
CA THR A 112 -0.92 14.69 1.77
C THR A 112 -1.47 14.73 0.34
N SER A 113 -0.96 15.66 -0.48
CA SER A 113 -1.42 15.85 -1.85
C SER A 113 -1.22 14.61 -2.73
N ILE A 114 -2.11 14.42 -3.71
CA ILE A 114 -2.05 13.31 -4.67
C ILE A 114 -0.74 13.36 -5.48
N ARG A 115 -0.34 14.57 -5.92
CA ARG A 115 0.96 14.79 -6.58
C ARG A 115 2.14 14.28 -5.76
N GLY A 116 2.21 14.66 -4.48
CA GLY A 116 3.29 14.24 -3.59
C GLY A 116 3.29 12.73 -3.37
N GLY A 117 2.10 12.14 -3.17
CA GLY A 117 1.93 10.69 -3.06
C GLY A 117 2.36 9.93 -4.30
N ALA A 118 2.09 10.48 -5.49
CA ALA A 118 2.52 9.91 -6.77
C ALA A 118 4.04 9.93 -6.93
N VAL A 119 4.68 11.09 -6.75
CA VAL A 119 6.15 11.20 -6.83
C VAL A 119 6.82 10.22 -5.87
N GLN A 120 6.34 10.15 -4.62
CA GLN A 120 6.91 9.27 -3.61
C GLN A 120 6.70 7.78 -3.94
N SER A 121 5.48 7.37 -4.25
CA SER A 121 5.14 5.96 -4.46
C SER A 121 5.82 5.41 -5.71
N LEU A 122 5.79 6.15 -6.82
CA LEU A 122 6.49 5.78 -8.05
C LEU A 122 8.00 5.67 -7.85
N GLY A 123 8.58 6.59 -7.08
CA GLY A 123 9.99 6.54 -6.71
C GLY A 123 10.36 5.25 -5.96
N TYR A 124 9.56 4.84 -4.97
CA TYR A 124 9.78 3.58 -4.24
C TYR A 124 9.59 2.34 -5.11
N MET A 125 8.55 2.30 -5.93
CA MET A 125 8.27 1.20 -6.85
C MET A 125 9.40 1.01 -7.85
N PHE A 126 9.90 2.12 -8.43
CA PHE A 126 10.98 2.07 -9.40
C PHE A 126 12.33 1.74 -8.75
N ALA A 127 12.59 2.28 -7.56
CA ALA A 127 13.78 1.93 -6.79
C ALA A 127 13.80 0.45 -6.42
N PHE A 128 12.68 -0.11 -5.95
CA PHE A 128 12.53 -1.55 -5.70
C PHE A 128 12.88 -2.37 -6.95
N GLN A 129 12.24 -2.07 -8.09
CA GLN A 129 12.51 -2.76 -9.36
C GLN A 129 14.01 -2.70 -9.71
N SER A 130 14.59 -1.50 -9.64
CA SER A 130 16.00 -1.26 -9.99
C SER A 130 16.96 -2.03 -9.07
N ILE A 131 16.66 -2.12 -7.77
CA ILE A 131 17.46 -2.88 -6.80
C ILE A 131 17.38 -4.38 -7.10
N CYS A 132 16.18 -4.93 -7.31
CA CYS A 132 16.02 -6.33 -7.67
C CYS A 132 16.78 -6.68 -8.95
N GLU A 133 16.69 -5.83 -9.98
CA GLU A 133 17.44 -6.02 -11.23
C GLU A 133 18.95 -5.98 -11.01
N ASN A 134 19.46 -5.03 -10.20
CA ASN A 134 20.88 -4.93 -9.89
C ASN A 134 21.40 -6.15 -9.12
N MET A 135 20.58 -6.69 -8.21
CA MET A 135 20.90 -7.89 -7.44
C MET A 135 20.67 -9.19 -8.22
N ASN A 136 20.14 -9.13 -9.44
CA ASN A 136 19.69 -10.29 -10.23
C ASN A 136 18.67 -11.16 -9.48
N ILE A 137 17.76 -10.53 -8.73
CA ILE A 137 16.69 -11.22 -8.00
C ILE A 137 15.39 -11.12 -8.82
N PRO A 138 14.76 -12.25 -9.18
CA PRO A 138 13.41 -12.26 -9.75
C PRO A 138 12.46 -11.47 -8.86
N HIS A 139 11.52 -10.74 -9.47
CA HIS A 139 10.58 -9.94 -8.69
C HIS A 139 9.27 -9.76 -9.43
N LEU A 140 8.17 -9.71 -8.69
CA LEU A 140 6.94 -9.09 -9.17
C LEU A 140 6.60 -7.95 -8.21
N GLN A 141 5.81 -6.99 -8.66
CA GLN A 141 5.21 -6.00 -7.77
C GLN A 141 3.79 -5.71 -8.23
N MET A 142 2.91 -5.35 -7.29
CA MET A 142 1.56 -4.93 -7.65
C MET A 142 1.02 -3.90 -6.67
N GLN A 143 0.03 -3.13 -7.13
CA GLN A 143 -0.77 -2.31 -6.23
C GLN A 143 -1.78 -3.21 -5.51
N GLY A 144 -1.72 -3.30 -4.18
CA GLY A 144 -2.56 -4.19 -3.38
C GLY A 144 -3.96 -3.63 -3.16
N CYS A 145 -4.09 -2.64 -2.30
CA CYS A 145 -5.33 -1.88 -2.17
C CYS A 145 -5.46 -0.86 -3.31
N GLN A 146 -6.60 -0.18 -3.43
CA GLN A 146 -6.74 0.97 -4.31
C GLN A 146 -5.64 2.03 -4.05
N PRO A 147 -5.06 2.69 -5.07
CA PRO A 147 -3.95 3.62 -4.85
C PRO A 147 -4.37 4.87 -4.07
N LEU A 148 -5.67 5.22 -4.06
CA LEU A 148 -6.22 6.31 -3.26
C LEU A 148 -7.25 5.77 -2.28
N MET A 149 -7.52 6.52 -1.22
CA MET A 149 -8.65 6.21 -0.35
C MET A 149 -9.95 6.44 -1.12
N GLY A 150 -10.73 5.38 -1.34
CA GLY A 150 -12.08 5.49 -1.92
C GLY A 150 -13.16 5.70 -0.85
N LYS A 151 -14.05 6.66 -1.08
CA LYS A 151 -15.40 6.73 -0.49
C LYS A 151 -16.34 7.37 -1.51
N ILE A 152 -16.92 6.50 -2.36
CA ILE A 152 -17.84 6.77 -3.48
C ILE A 152 -18.51 8.16 -3.42
N MET A 153 -17.95 9.11 -4.17
CA MET A 153 -18.52 10.42 -4.52
C MET A 153 -17.82 10.93 -5.80
N PRO A 154 -18.38 11.91 -6.54
CA PRO A 154 -17.73 12.50 -7.73
C PRO A 154 -16.28 12.98 -7.50
N GLN A 155 -15.92 13.30 -6.25
CA GLN A 155 -14.56 13.69 -5.86
C GLN A 155 -13.53 12.56 -6.07
N ASP A 156 -13.91 11.30 -5.91
CA ASP A 156 -13.00 10.17 -6.12
C ASP A 156 -12.58 10.10 -7.59
N GLU A 157 -13.52 10.29 -8.52
CA GLU A 157 -13.21 10.33 -9.95
C GLU A 157 -12.25 11.48 -10.28
N MET A 158 -12.47 12.67 -9.71
CA MET A 158 -11.55 13.79 -9.85
C MET A 158 -10.15 13.47 -9.32
N ASN A 159 -10.07 12.85 -8.14
CA ASN A 159 -8.80 12.46 -7.51
C ASN A 159 -8.07 11.40 -8.35
N TYR A 160 -8.79 10.43 -8.90
CA TYR A 160 -8.23 9.42 -9.81
C TYR A 160 -7.77 10.02 -11.13
N ASN A 161 -8.50 11.00 -11.68
CA ASN A 161 -8.08 11.74 -12.86
C ASN A 161 -6.83 12.59 -12.60
N GLU A 162 -6.71 13.18 -11.41
CA GLU A 162 -5.48 13.86 -10.98
C GLU A 162 -4.32 12.89 -10.85
N LEU A 163 -4.53 11.74 -10.20
CA LEU A 163 -3.53 10.70 -10.08
C LEU A 163 -3.07 10.19 -11.45
N ALA A 164 -4.00 9.90 -12.35
CA ALA A 164 -3.71 9.46 -13.71
C ALA A 164 -2.83 10.47 -14.46
N ARG A 165 -3.15 11.77 -14.38
CA ARG A 165 -2.30 12.85 -14.93
C ARG A 165 -0.90 12.82 -14.34
N HIS A 166 -0.78 12.71 -13.01
CA HIS A 166 0.54 12.65 -12.38
C HIS A 166 1.35 11.39 -12.71
N ILE A 167 0.71 10.26 -13.00
CA ILE A 167 1.39 9.06 -13.49
C ILE A 167 1.91 9.30 -14.92
N VAL A 168 1.05 9.78 -15.82
CA VAL A 168 1.41 10.04 -17.23
C VAL A 168 2.52 11.08 -17.36
N ASP A 169 2.46 12.15 -16.57
CA ASP A 169 3.46 13.22 -16.57
C ASP A 169 4.75 12.84 -15.80
N SER A 170 4.77 11.69 -15.13
CA SER A 170 5.93 11.28 -14.34
C SER A 170 7.07 10.79 -15.23
N PRO A 171 8.34 10.91 -14.79
CA PRO A 171 9.47 10.30 -15.49
C PRO A 171 9.49 8.75 -15.39
N TYR A 172 8.51 8.15 -14.71
CA TYR A 172 8.43 6.71 -14.45
C TYR A 172 7.46 5.97 -15.37
N VAL A 173 6.62 6.68 -16.13
CA VAL A 173 5.50 6.08 -16.88
C VAL A 173 5.91 4.93 -17.79
N ASP A 174 7.09 5.05 -18.43
CA ASP A 174 7.68 4.13 -19.38
C ASP A 174 8.82 3.28 -18.78
N LYS A 175 9.01 3.31 -17.45
CA LYS A 175 10.15 2.67 -16.77
C LYS A 175 9.82 1.34 -16.11
N PHE A 176 8.54 1.07 -15.85
CA PHE A 176 8.13 -0.18 -15.23
C PHE A 176 8.08 -1.32 -16.23
N LYS A 177 8.56 -2.49 -15.83
CA LYS A 177 8.51 -3.71 -16.63
C LYS A 177 7.20 -4.46 -16.42
N ASN A 178 6.98 -5.49 -17.23
CA ASN A 178 5.83 -6.40 -17.08
C ASN A 178 5.80 -7.12 -15.73
N SER A 179 6.91 -7.10 -14.97
CA SER A 179 6.94 -7.56 -13.58
C SER A 179 6.11 -6.67 -12.64
N PHE A 180 5.63 -5.49 -13.07
CA PHE A 180 4.62 -4.72 -12.36
C PHE A 180 3.22 -5.09 -12.83
N ILE A 181 2.61 -6.03 -12.13
CA ILE A 181 1.26 -6.52 -12.39
C ILE A 181 0.24 -5.39 -12.24
N GLY A 182 -0.55 -5.17 -13.29
CA GLY A 182 -1.59 -4.16 -13.33
C GLY A 182 -1.10 -2.72 -13.47
N TRP A 183 0.18 -2.48 -13.79
CA TRP A 183 0.66 -1.15 -14.18
C TRP A 183 -0.17 -0.61 -15.38
N PRO A 184 -0.65 0.65 -15.38
CA PRO A 184 -0.31 1.79 -14.50
C PRO A 184 -1.22 2.00 -13.28
N VAL A 185 -1.69 0.91 -12.65
CA VAL A 185 -2.43 0.84 -11.37
C VAL A 185 -3.75 1.60 -11.28
N VAL A 186 -4.12 2.37 -12.32
CA VAL A 186 -5.33 3.19 -12.41
C VAL A 186 -6.17 2.72 -13.60
N ARG A 187 -7.45 2.41 -13.35
CA ARG A 187 -8.39 1.87 -14.37
C ARG A 187 -8.56 2.75 -15.61
N SER A 188 -8.60 4.08 -15.45
CA SER A 188 -8.75 5.00 -16.59
C SER A 188 -7.54 5.00 -17.54
N LEU A 189 -6.40 4.48 -17.09
CA LEU A 189 -5.20 4.25 -17.89
C LEU A 189 -5.02 2.77 -18.29
N GLY A 190 -6.04 1.93 -18.08
CA GLY A 190 -6.00 0.49 -18.36
C GLY A 190 -5.32 -0.36 -17.27
N GLY A 191 -4.87 0.24 -16.17
CA GLY A 191 -4.23 -0.46 -15.05
C GLY A 191 -5.22 -0.99 -14.02
N TYR A 192 -4.72 -1.74 -13.03
CA TYR A 192 -5.53 -2.22 -11.92
C TYR A 192 -4.74 -2.50 -10.63
N SER A 193 -5.46 -2.66 -9.52
CA SER A 193 -4.96 -3.15 -8.23
C SER A 193 -5.57 -4.51 -7.88
N ALA A 194 -4.99 -5.20 -6.89
CA ALA A 194 -5.52 -6.48 -6.39
C ALA A 194 -6.96 -6.33 -5.89
N ASP A 195 -7.25 -5.23 -5.18
CA ASP A 195 -8.59 -4.92 -4.68
C ASP A 195 -9.65 -4.92 -5.79
N TRP A 196 -9.29 -4.48 -7.00
CA TRP A 196 -10.19 -4.41 -8.13
C TRP A 196 -10.44 -5.74 -8.85
N LEU A 197 -9.70 -6.79 -8.50
CA LEU A 197 -9.89 -8.16 -9.01
C LEU A 197 -10.99 -8.91 -8.22
N LEU A 198 -11.37 -8.40 -7.05
CA LEU A 198 -12.23 -9.12 -6.10
C LEU A 198 -13.70 -8.68 -6.20
N GLY A 199 -14.60 -9.67 -6.28
CA GLY A 199 -16.04 -9.49 -6.15
C GLY A 199 -16.51 -9.52 -4.69
N ASP A 200 -17.80 -9.28 -4.47
CA ASP A 200 -18.39 -9.22 -3.12
C ASP A 200 -18.24 -10.54 -2.35
N SER A 201 -18.32 -11.68 -3.04
CA SER A 201 -18.13 -13.00 -2.43
C SER A 201 -16.70 -13.29 -1.96
N ASP A 202 -15.73 -12.48 -2.40
CA ASP A 202 -14.31 -12.68 -2.16
C ASP A 202 -13.80 -11.77 -1.04
N ARG A 203 -14.73 -11.04 -0.38
CA ARG A 203 -14.48 -10.09 0.71
C ARG A 203 -15.05 -10.60 2.03
N ILE A 204 -14.63 -10.00 3.13
CA ILE A 204 -15.10 -10.37 4.48
C ILE A 204 -16.58 -10.03 4.65
N SER A 205 -16.97 -8.81 4.31
CA SER A 205 -18.38 -8.37 4.32
C SER A 205 -18.59 -7.13 3.44
N PRO A 206 -19.84 -6.67 3.24
CA PRO A 206 -20.11 -5.39 2.58
C PRO A 206 -19.45 -4.18 3.27
N GLU A 207 -19.30 -4.22 4.59
CA GLU A 207 -18.67 -3.17 5.41
C GLU A 207 -17.16 -3.32 5.50
N ASP A 208 -16.66 -4.55 5.34
CA ASP A 208 -15.25 -4.91 5.39
C ASP A 208 -14.78 -5.43 4.03
N SER A 209 -14.28 -4.50 3.22
CA SER A 209 -13.83 -4.79 1.86
C SER A 209 -12.52 -5.59 1.80
N HIS A 210 -11.90 -5.97 2.92
CA HIS A 210 -10.68 -6.77 2.88
C HIS A 210 -10.96 -8.16 2.26
N PRO A 211 -9.97 -8.77 1.60
CA PRO A 211 -10.12 -10.10 1.03
C PRO A 211 -10.42 -11.12 2.13
N ASN A 212 -11.34 -12.05 1.85
CA ASN A 212 -11.47 -13.27 2.64
C ASN A 212 -10.47 -14.34 2.13
N LYS A 213 -10.56 -15.57 2.66
CA LYS A 213 -9.69 -16.68 2.22
C LYS A 213 -9.69 -16.86 0.69
N LYS A 214 -10.87 -16.88 0.06
CA LYS A 214 -11.02 -17.03 -1.39
C LYS A 214 -10.43 -15.84 -2.14
N GLY A 215 -10.64 -14.62 -1.64
CA GLY A 215 -10.01 -13.43 -2.22
C GLY A 215 -8.48 -13.49 -2.20
N HIS A 216 -7.89 -13.98 -1.10
CA HIS A 216 -6.46 -14.22 -1.02
C HIS A 216 -5.98 -15.32 -1.98
N GLU A 217 -6.77 -16.38 -2.20
CA GLU A 217 -6.48 -17.42 -3.18
C GLU A 217 -6.47 -16.84 -4.62
N ILE A 218 -7.48 -16.06 -5.00
CA ILE A 218 -7.55 -15.40 -6.32
C ILE A 218 -6.31 -14.53 -6.57
N ILE A 219 -5.92 -13.71 -5.59
CA ILE A 219 -4.73 -12.84 -5.71
C ILE A 219 -3.47 -13.68 -5.85
N GLY A 220 -3.31 -14.71 -5.02
CA GLY A 220 -2.11 -15.55 -5.05
C GLY A 220 -1.99 -16.37 -6.34
N GLU A 221 -3.09 -16.90 -6.87
CA GLU A 221 -3.13 -17.59 -8.16
C GLU A 221 -2.73 -16.65 -9.31
N GLY A 222 -3.27 -15.42 -9.32
CA GLY A 222 -2.89 -14.40 -10.30
C GLY A 222 -1.38 -14.10 -10.26
N ILE A 223 -0.81 -13.95 -9.07
CA ILE A 223 0.63 -13.74 -8.88
C ILE A 223 1.45 -14.94 -9.39
N CYS A 224 1.05 -16.18 -9.10
CA CYS A 224 1.74 -17.37 -9.60
C CYS A 224 1.69 -17.48 -11.13
N ASN A 225 0.55 -17.13 -11.75
CA ASN A 225 0.40 -17.16 -13.19
C ASN A 225 1.30 -16.13 -13.90
N GLU A 226 1.39 -14.92 -13.35
CA GLU A 226 2.31 -13.89 -13.85
C GLU A 226 3.77 -14.30 -13.67
N TYR A 227 4.11 -14.92 -12.53
CA TYR A 227 5.46 -15.46 -12.31
C TYR A 227 5.83 -16.48 -13.39
N ASN A 228 4.97 -17.46 -13.65
CA ASN A 228 5.22 -18.48 -14.67
C ASN A 228 5.30 -17.87 -16.07
N THR A 229 4.50 -16.84 -16.38
CA THR A 229 4.53 -16.17 -17.68
C THR A 229 5.84 -15.42 -17.94
N ILE A 230 6.45 -14.88 -16.88
CA ILE A 230 7.65 -14.03 -16.98
C ILE A 230 8.95 -14.83 -16.79
N TYR A 231 8.93 -15.86 -15.95
CA TYR A 231 10.14 -16.55 -15.46
C TYR A 231 10.21 -18.04 -15.78
N SER A 232 9.18 -18.66 -16.37
CA SER A 232 9.22 -20.05 -16.87
C SER A 232 9.35 -20.10 -18.38
#